data_AF-A0A9R0QV00-F1
#
_entry.id   AF-A0A9R0QV00-F1
#
_cell.length_a   1.000
_cell.length_b   1.000
_cell.length_c   1.000
_cell.angle_alpha   90.00
_cell.angle_beta   90.00
_cell.angle_gamma   90.00
#
_symmetry.space_group_name_H-M   'P 1'
#
loop_
_entity.id
_entity.type
_entity.pdbx_description
1 polymer ?
#
loop_
_entity_poly.entity_id
_entity_poly.type
_entity_poly.pdbx_seq_one_letter_code
_entity_poly.pdbx_strand_id
1 'polypeptide(L)'
;MLDTCTVVSVQICREKDRHPQLWEDVRHVDGTLIVNIGDLLERWTNCVFRSTLHRVVAVGKERYSAAYFLDPRPDLVVQCLESCCCEAYPPRFPPITAGDYLKERLSATYK
;
A
#
# COMPACT_ATOMS: atom_id res chain seq x y z
N MET A 1 1.66 -2.28 5.70
CA MET A 1 2.83 -3.16 5.93
C MET A 1 3.77 -2.44 6.87
N LEU A 2 4.24 -3.13 7.89
CA LEU A 2 5.37 -2.71 8.72
C LEU A 2 6.56 -3.62 8.39
N ASP A 3 7.74 -3.07 8.09
CA ASP A 3 8.99 -3.82 7.84
C ASP A 3 10.11 -3.28 8.75
N THR A 4 10.94 -4.18 9.28
CA THR A 4 12.00 -3.96 10.30
C THR A 4 13.41 -4.26 9.81
N CYS A 5 13.62 -4.53 8.52
CA CYS A 5 14.90 -4.99 8.04
C CYS A 5 16.02 -3.93 8.08
N THR A 6 17.19 -4.29 8.62
CA THR A 6 18.43 -3.48 8.68
C THR A 6 19.22 -3.41 7.38
N VAL A 7 18.95 -4.32 6.46
CA VAL A 7 19.55 -4.34 5.13
C VAL A 7 18.74 -3.46 4.17
N VAL A 8 19.39 -2.46 3.58
CA VAL A 8 18.79 -1.59 2.55
C VAL A 8 18.59 -2.39 1.27
N SER A 9 17.34 -2.70 0.97
CA SER A 9 16.95 -3.45 -0.22
C SER A 9 15.53 -3.14 -0.69
N VAL A 10 14.77 -2.39 0.10
CA VAL A 10 13.41 -1.97 -0.24
C VAL A 10 13.51 -0.76 -1.14
N GLN A 11 12.83 -0.81 -2.28
CA GLN A 11 12.68 0.30 -3.19
C GLN A 11 11.21 0.68 -3.30
N ILE A 12 10.93 1.97 -3.48
CA ILE A 12 9.59 2.50 -3.78
C ILE A 12 9.57 3.18 -5.14
N CYS A 13 8.40 3.19 -5.77
CA CYS A 13 8.09 4.00 -6.93
C CYS A 13 6.91 4.91 -6.59
N ARG A 14 7.16 6.22 -6.52
CA ARG A 14 6.17 7.23 -6.11
C ARG A 14 5.07 7.41 -7.15
N GLU A 15 5.46 7.36 -8.42
CA GLU A 15 4.56 7.52 -9.56
C GLU A 15 4.27 6.17 -10.21
N LYS A 16 3.29 5.44 -9.68
CA LYS A 16 2.97 4.06 -10.13
C LYS A 16 2.67 3.94 -11.63
N ASP A 17 2.07 4.98 -12.20
CA ASP A 17 1.61 5.04 -13.60
C ASP A 17 2.64 5.65 -14.57
N ARG A 18 3.83 6.05 -14.07
CA ARG A 18 4.87 6.65 -14.90
C ARG A 18 5.61 5.60 -15.72
N HIS A 19 5.95 5.96 -16.96
CA HIS A 19 6.77 5.14 -17.86
C HIS A 19 7.99 5.93 -18.38
N PRO A 20 9.24 5.49 -18.10
CA PRO A 20 9.60 4.36 -17.25
C PRO A 20 9.31 4.62 -15.77
N GLN A 21 9.03 3.56 -15.01
CA GLN A 21 8.91 3.65 -13.55
C GLN A 21 10.27 4.02 -12.95
N LEU A 22 10.28 5.01 -12.04
CA LEU A 22 11.47 5.40 -11.30
C LEU A 22 11.44 4.79 -9.91
N TRP A 23 12.53 4.09 -9.56
CA TRP A 23 12.66 3.38 -8.29
C TRP A 23 13.67 4.09 -7.39
N GLU A 24 13.32 4.30 -6.13
CA GLU A 24 14.13 4.96 -5.11
C GLU A 24 14.38 3.99 -3.94
N ASP A 25 15.62 3.93 -3.44
CA ASP A 25 15.94 3.15 -2.24
C ASP A 25 15.34 3.78 -0.97
N VAL A 26 14.70 2.94 -0.15
CA VAL A 26 14.28 3.32 1.20
C VAL A 26 15.47 3.15 2.13
N ARG A 27 15.97 4.27 2.67
CA ARG A 27 17.07 4.25 3.64
C ARG A 27 16.63 3.54 4.92
N HIS A 28 17.49 2.67 5.42
CA HIS A 28 17.32 2.09 6.74
C HIS A 28 17.62 3.12 7.82
N VAL A 29 16.81 3.13 8.88
CA VAL A 29 17.05 3.91 10.10
C VAL A 29 16.86 2.96 11.27
N ASP A 30 17.90 2.81 12.10
CA ASP A 30 17.90 1.88 13.22
C ASP A 30 16.74 2.15 14.19
N GLY A 31 16.08 1.08 14.64
CA GLY A 31 14.96 1.17 15.57
C GLY A 31 13.66 1.72 14.98
N THR A 32 13.56 1.85 13.65
CA THR A 32 12.35 2.35 12.97
C THR A 32 11.58 1.26 12.23
N LEU A 33 10.34 1.58 11.89
CA LEU A 33 9.47 0.76 11.05
C LEU A 33 9.22 1.47 9.72
N ILE A 34 9.32 0.73 8.62
CA ILE A 34 8.81 1.21 7.34
C ILE A 34 7.30 1.00 7.34
N VAL A 35 6.53 2.09 7.28
CA VAL A 35 5.05 2.04 7.19
C VAL A 35 4.62 2.44 5.79
N ASN A 36 3.88 1.57 5.10
CA ASN A 36 3.24 1.89 3.83
C ASN A 36 1.71 1.81 3.91
N ILE A 37 1.08 2.43 2.93
CA ILE A 37 -0.37 2.48 2.76
C ILE A 37 -0.77 1.48 1.68
N GLY A 38 -1.83 0.72 1.94
CA GLY A 38 -2.40 -0.24 0.99
C GLY A 38 -3.51 0.37 0.13
N ASP A 39 -3.84 -0.31 -0.96
CA ASP A 39 -4.81 0.16 -1.96
C ASP A 39 -6.21 0.41 -1.37
N LEU A 40 -6.61 -0.35 -0.33
CA LEU A 40 -7.92 -0.17 0.30
C LEU A 40 -8.02 1.17 1.04
N LEU A 41 -6.93 1.63 1.67
CA LEU A 41 -6.88 2.95 2.33
C LEU A 41 -6.74 4.10 1.30
N GLU A 42 -6.05 3.88 0.17
CA GLU A 42 -6.08 4.82 -0.97
C GLU A 42 -7.52 5.02 -1.46
N ARG A 43 -8.28 3.93 -1.62
CA ARG A 43 -9.71 3.99 -2.00
C ARG A 43 -10.53 4.73 -0.95
N TRP A 44 -10.35 4.40 0.32
CA TRP A 44 -11.12 4.96 1.43
C TRP A 44 -10.95 6.48 1.56
N THR A 45 -9.73 6.96 1.32
CA THR A 45 -9.37 8.38 1.39
C THR A 45 -9.48 9.11 0.06
N ASN A 46 -10.14 8.51 -0.95
CA ASN A 46 -10.34 9.13 -2.25
C ASN A 46 -9.04 9.60 -2.93
N CYS A 47 -7.98 8.81 -2.80
CA CYS A 47 -6.62 9.08 -3.28
C CYS A 47 -5.87 10.22 -2.58
N VAL A 48 -6.34 10.73 -1.43
CA VAL A 48 -5.54 11.65 -0.58
C VAL A 48 -4.28 10.95 -0.10
N PHE A 49 -4.39 9.68 0.32
CA PHE A 49 -3.23 8.84 0.62
C PHE A 49 -2.87 7.90 -0.52
N ARG A 50 -1.57 7.92 -0.86
CA ARG A 50 -0.87 7.15 -1.89
C ARG A 50 -0.57 5.69 -1.52
N SER A 51 -1.18 4.69 -2.14
CA SER A 51 -0.58 3.35 -2.20
C SER A 51 0.53 3.34 -3.25
N THR A 52 1.78 3.27 -2.78
CA THR A 52 2.97 3.30 -3.63
C THR A 52 3.45 1.89 -3.96
N LEU A 53 3.90 1.69 -5.20
CA LEU A 53 4.59 0.47 -5.57
C LEU A 53 5.87 0.35 -4.75
N HIS A 54 6.15 -0.87 -4.29
CA HIS A 54 7.36 -1.18 -3.55
C HIS A 54 7.85 -2.57 -3.95
N ARG A 55 9.16 -2.77 -3.89
CA ARG A 55 9.81 -4.05 -4.19
C ARG A 55 11.01 -4.27 -3.29
N VAL A 56 11.43 -5.52 -3.17
CA VAL A 56 12.69 -5.90 -2.54
C VAL A 56 13.66 -6.34 -3.63
N VAL A 57 14.87 -5.76 -3.66
CA VAL A 57 15.93 -6.12 -4.60
C VAL A 57 16.98 -6.97 -3.87
N ALA A 58 17.46 -8.04 -4.50
CA ALA A 58 18.50 -8.88 -3.90
C ALA A 58 19.83 -8.12 -3.82
N VAL A 59 20.48 -8.17 -2.65
CA VAL A 59 21.74 -7.45 -2.38
C VAL A 59 22.91 -8.38 -2.03
N GLY A 60 22.80 -9.67 -2.37
CA GLY A 60 23.85 -10.67 -2.14
C GLY A 60 24.14 -10.98 -0.67
N LYS A 61 23.23 -10.60 0.24
CA LYS A 61 23.30 -10.86 1.68
C LYS A 61 21.98 -11.42 2.18
N GLU A 62 22.04 -12.21 3.24
CA GLU A 62 20.83 -12.64 3.94
C GLU A 62 20.08 -11.44 4.50
N ARG A 63 18.75 -11.52 4.39
CA ARG A 63 17.83 -10.44 4.75
C ARG A 63 16.65 -11.04 5.49
N TYR A 64 16.41 -10.56 6.70
CA TYR A 64 15.23 -10.92 7.48
C TYR A 64 14.31 -9.71 7.60
N SER A 65 13.04 -9.91 7.30
CA SER A 65 11.98 -8.92 7.48
C SER A 65 10.73 -9.60 7.98
N ALA A 66 10.03 -8.95 8.92
CA ALA A 66 8.67 -9.32 9.28
C ALA A 66 7.72 -8.28 8.70
N ALA A 67 6.67 -8.73 8.02
CA ALA A 67 5.63 -7.89 7.44
C ALA A 67 4.34 -8.02 8.25
N TYR A 68 3.81 -6.91 8.76
CA TYR A 68 2.48 -6.88 9.38
C TYR A 68 1.47 -6.13 8.50
N PHE A 69 0.34 -6.78 8.19
CA PHE A 69 -0.77 -6.22 7.42
C PHE A 69 -1.94 -5.91 8.36
N LEU A 70 -2.40 -4.67 8.31
CA LEU A 70 -3.55 -4.20 9.10
C LEU A 70 -4.68 -3.92 8.14
N ASP A 71 -5.73 -4.74 8.22
CA ASP A 71 -6.91 -4.62 7.39
C ASP A 71 -8.15 -4.33 8.26
N PRO A 72 -9.16 -3.63 7.71
CA PRO A 72 -10.43 -3.45 8.40
C PRO A 72 -11.16 -4.79 8.61
N ARG A 73 -12.19 -4.79 9.46
CA ARG A 73 -13.07 -5.96 9.59
C ARG A 73 -13.67 -6.32 8.22
N PRO A 74 -13.76 -7.61 7.84
CA PRO A 74 -14.19 -8.00 6.50
C PRO A 74 -15.57 -7.49 6.08
N ASP A 75 -16.49 -7.32 7.04
CA ASP A 75 -17.85 -6.81 6.85
C ASP A 75 -17.93 -5.28 6.74
N LEU A 76 -16.85 -4.55 7.00
CA LEU A 76 -16.84 -3.11 6.90
C LEU A 76 -16.97 -2.67 5.44
N VAL A 77 -17.99 -1.84 5.16
CA VAL A 77 -18.14 -1.17 3.87
C VAL A 77 -17.15 -0.01 3.78
N VAL A 78 -16.18 -0.15 2.88
CA VAL A 78 -15.24 0.90 2.51
C VAL A 78 -15.86 1.75 1.41
N GLN A 79 -16.24 2.96 1.79
CA GLN A 79 -16.70 4.03 0.91
C GLN A 79 -15.93 5.30 1.22
N CYS A 80 -15.87 6.23 0.28
CA CYS A 80 -15.14 7.50 0.44
C CYS A 80 -15.51 8.19 1.76
N LEU A 81 -14.50 8.55 2.55
CA LEU A 81 -14.70 9.36 3.76
C LEU A 81 -15.23 10.74 3.37
N GLU A 82 -16.17 11.26 4.16
CA GLU A 82 -16.78 12.58 3.92
C GLU A 82 -15.73 13.69 3.87
N SER A 83 -14.70 13.62 4.72
CA SER A 83 -13.58 14.56 4.75
C SER A 83 -12.66 14.48 3.52
N CYS A 84 -12.84 13.50 2.64
CA CYS A 84 -12.03 13.25 1.46
C CYS A 84 -12.80 13.45 0.14
N CYS A 85 -14.02 13.98 0.19
CA CYS A 85 -14.81 14.31 -0.99
C CYS A 85 -15.60 15.61 -0.80
N CYS A 86 -15.95 16.25 -1.90
CA CYS A 86 -16.88 17.37 -1.98
C CYS A 86 -17.50 17.42 -3.38
N GLU A 87 -18.37 18.40 -3.66
CA GLU A 87 -18.98 18.53 -5.00
C GLU A 87 -17.95 18.68 -6.11
N ALA A 88 -16.85 19.42 -5.87
CA ALA A 88 -15.77 19.59 -6.82
C ALA A 88 -14.87 18.35 -6.96
N TYR A 89 -14.91 17.45 -5.98
CA TYR A 89 -14.09 16.23 -5.93
C TYR A 89 -14.93 15.06 -5.40
N PRO A 90 -15.83 14.50 -6.24
CA PRO A 90 -16.74 13.45 -5.81
C PRO A 90 -15.99 12.14 -5.51
N PRO A 91 -16.64 11.18 -4.82
CA PRO A 91 -16.10 9.84 -4.62
C PRO A 91 -15.69 9.18 -5.95
N ARG A 92 -14.45 8.73 -6.06
CA ARG A 92 -13.89 8.12 -7.28
C ARG A 92 -14.22 6.65 -7.47
N PHE A 93 -14.62 5.98 -6.39
CA PHE A 93 -14.81 4.54 -6.35
C PHE A 93 -16.16 4.20 -5.74
N PRO A 94 -16.85 3.15 -6.23
CA PRO A 94 -18.07 2.69 -5.58
C PRO A 94 -17.78 2.13 -4.17
N PRO A 95 -18.78 1.98 -3.29
CA PRO A 95 -18.60 1.25 -2.04
C PRO A 95 -18.20 -0.22 -2.29
N ILE A 96 -17.38 -0.80 -1.42
CA ILE A 96 -17.05 -2.24 -1.43
C ILE A 96 -16.79 -2.72 0.00
N THR A 97 -17.07 -3.98 0.33
CA THR A 97 -16.64 -4.52 1.63
C THR A 97 -15.13 -4.76 1.65
N ALA A 98 -14.49 -4.61 2.81
CA ALA A 98 -13.06 -4.91 2.95
C ALA A 98 -12.75 -6.38 2.61
N GLY A 99 -13.64 -7.30 2.99
CA GLY A 99 -13.51 -8.72 2.72
C GLY A 99 -13.59 -9.06 1.23
N ASP A 100 -14.52 -8.46 0.49
CA ASP A 100 -14.63 -8.70 -0.95
C ASP A 100 -13.44 -8.11 -1.70
N TYR A 101 -13.00 -6.90 -1.33
CA TYR A 101 -11.79 -6.32 -1.89
C TYR A 101 -10.57 -7.21 -1.68
N LEU A 102 -10.36 -7.74 -0.47
CA LEU A 102 -9.23 -8.62 -0.18
C LEU A 102 -9.30 -9.91 -1.02
N LYS A 103 -10.48 -10.53 -1.15
CA LYS A 103 -10.68 -11.73 -1.99
C LYS A 103 -10.36 -11.46 -3.46
N GLU A 104 -10.79 -10.31 -4.00
CA GLU A 104 -10.46 -9.90 -5.37
C GLU A 104 -8.94 -9.80 -5.57
N ARG A 105 -8.23 -9.19 -4.61
CA ARG A 105 -6.77 -9.03 -4.70
C ARG A 105 -6.00 -10.34 -4.55
N LEU A 106 -6.42 -11.20 -3.63
CA LEU A 106 -5.77 -12.50 -3.44
C LEU A 106 -5.99 -13.42 -4.64
N SER A 107 -7.21 -13.48 -5.19
CA SER A 107 -7.51 -14.31 -6.37
C SER A 107 -6.80 -13.82 -7.64
N ALA A 108 -6.56 -12.52 -7.78
CA ALA A 108 -5.76 -11.98 -8.87
C ALA A 108 -4.26 -12.33 -8.75
N THR A 109 -3.76 -12.54 -7.53
CA THR A 109 -2.33 -12.75 -7.23
C THR A 109 -1.95 -14.22 -7.21
N TYR A 110 -2.79 -15.06 -6.59
CA TYR A 110 -2.56 -16.48 -6.41
C TYR A 110 -3.58 -17.26 -7.26
N LYS A 111 -3.10 -17.82 -8.37
CA LYS A 111 -3.86 -18.77 -9.20
C LYS A 111 -3.58 -20.19 -8.76
#